data_AF-A0A9P7US08-F1
#
_entry.id   AF-A0A9P7US08-F1
#
_cell.length_a   1.000
_cell.length_b   1.000
_cell.length_c   1.000
_cell.angle_alpha   90.00
_cell.angle_beta   90.00
_cell.angle_gamma   90.00
#
_symmetry.space_group_name_H-M   'P 1'
#
loop_
_entity.id
_entity.type
_entity.pdbx_description
1 polymer ?
#
loop_
_entity_poly.entity_id
_entity_poly.type
_entity_poly.pdbx_seq_one_letter_code
_entity_poly.pdbx_strand_id
1 'polypeptide(L)'
;MKVYKFYLHAFYITLGAPSGTLNPLASSWAQASLDQLTDDLVDLGKESPLVKLLRFKGLVALTGNLYRPYRTGLTSFQTIRTELAQQSLDDHAAEVAPGLTIQEALCGGGNIPPRQPLIVVFGSAPVSSSSQGLKRQRAASTDEEDVTPFTKKFKEFEEYKSRVLNGPTPSQAAKSGGYIRIQASPGDALLDGRFNPQEPVDTTAPPIELYHVAFAQFSALLRDPVPEDEDVILRNTAALIRSRSEIERSKVPRNADICMLLELILGIPFVQLSNDDDYILSPHKTNFGVATAAVACVEVKKEMGSTGTDPSVQASFSFSRFYCQQQRDDLTAHSNCPTFIIGIAGPWLVIMGGVLTTRPIVQRLSDYLWLGNSRVMDEAQVKRVARTFYALRKATQTLKQHWKSFTRPSIVKGFDHPRFFPSFDRFIDEHTGNVVKFAYVKALEEAPSCVTFLVKKLLAVEAPSASEDEDEDDHPTVDKDSSSIVIKFIRRYNKEAHLIMGEKGYAPKLLGYRSLGEESPGYEDLTLLAMEYVEGQTLFDRYQNQKLPVHIKDGVKEALRVLNDAGYIFADLRRPNVMATSDEKVQLIDFDWVCEKDGGMRYPFHLSEDARKRSGAEDNEVITLKHQQKMLKEL
;
A
#
# COMPACT_ATOMS: atom_id res chain seq x y z
N MET A 1 -36.81 -18.80 -21.31
CA MET A 1 -37.24 -17.40 -21.06
C MET A 1 -36.17 -16.75 -20.19
N LYS A 2 -35.22 -16.02 -20.79
CA LYS A 2 -34.10 -15.38 -20.08
C LYS A 2 -34.52 -13.93 -19.78
N VAL A 3 -34.62 -13.59 -18.50
CA VAL A 3 -34.84 -12.22 -18.04
C VAL A 3 -33.49 -11.50 -18.10
N TYR A 4 -33.34 -10.53 -18.98
CA TYR A 4 -32.17 -9.65 -19.01
C TYR A 4 -32.36 -8.54 -17.98
N LYS A 5 -31.47 -8.46 -16.98
CA LYS A 5 -31.39 -7.31 -16.07
C LYS A 5 -30.75 -6.14 -16.81
N PHE A 6 -31.50 -5.05 -16.98
CA PHE A 6 -30.99 -3.77 -17.46
C PHE A 6 -30.24 -3.07 -16.32
N TYR A 7 -29.01 -2.62 -16.56
CA TYR A 7 -28.28 -1.73 -15.64
C TYR A 7 -28.47 -0.29 -16.13
N LEU A 8 -29.19 0.52 -15.35
CA LEU A 8 -29.30 1.97 -15.56
C LEU A 8 -28.35 2.66 -14.58
N HIS A 9 -27.34 3.37 -15.08
CA HIS A 9 -26.57 4.32 -14.27
C HIS A 9 -27.26 5.69 -14.36
N ALA A 10 -27.83 6.15 -13.25
CA ALA A 10 -28.29 7.53 -13.11
C ALA A 10 -27.19 8.36 -12.44
N PHE A 11 -26.64 9.35 -13.14
CA PHE A 11 -25.78 10.37 -12.53
C PHE A 11 -26.64 11.55 -12.09
N TYR A 12 -26.45 12.02 -10.85
CA TYR A 12 -27.08 13.24 -10.35
C TYR A 12 -26.07 14.39 -10.47
N ILE A 13 -26.31 15.35 -11.36
CA ILE A 13 -25.50 16.57 -11.45
C ILE A 13 -26.30 17.69 -10.79
N THR A 14 -25.88 18.12 -9.60
CA THR A 14 -26.45 19.30 -8.92
C THR A 14 -25.54 20.49 -9.20
N LEU A 15 -25.94 21.38 -10.11
CA LEU A 15 -25.26 22.66 -10.31
C LEU A 15 -25.92 23.75 -9.46
N GLY A 16 -25.21 24.26 -8.46
CA GLY A 16 -25.64 25.47 -7.75
C GLY A 16 -24.85 25.79 -6.50
N ALA A 17 -24.16 26.93 -6.51
CA ALA A 17 -23.65 27.57 -5.29
C ALA A 17 -24.82 28.09 -4.41
N PRO A 18 -24.67 28.06 -3.07
CA PRO A 18 -25.66 28.67 -2.15
C PRO A 18 -25.58 30.21 -2.24
N SER A 19 -26.72 30.86 -2.39
CA SER A 19 -26.79 32.32 -2.45
C SER A 19 -26.61 32.93 -1.06
N GLY A 20 -25.53 33.69 -0.89
CA GLY A 20 -25.24 34.52 0.27
C GLY A 20 -23.76 34.89 0.28
N THR A 21 -23.41 36.04 -0.33
CA THR A 21 -22.06 36.57 -0.59
C THR A 21 -21.16 35.67 -1.47
N LEU A 22 -20.96 36.11 -2.71
CA LEU A 22 -20.03 35.52 -3.68
C LEU A 22 -18.62 35.43 -3.09
N ASN A 23 -18.16 34.22 -2.78
CA ASN A 23 -16.73 33.94 -2.61
C ASN A 23 -16.13 33.66 -4.00
N PRO A 24 -15.18 34.47 -4.50
CA PRO A 24 -14.57 34.31 -5.83
C PRO A 24 -13.96 32.92 -6.08
N LEU A 25 -13.58 32.20 -5.02
CA LEU A 25 -13.03 30.84 -5.10
C LEU A 25 -14.09 29.79 -5.44
N ALA A 26 -15.34 29.96 -5.02
CA ALA A 26 -16.41 29.01 -5.32
C ALA A 26 -16.86 29.09 -6.79
N SER A 27 -16.81 30.29 -7.39
CA SER A 27 -17.06 30.48 -8.81
C SER A 27 -15.94 29.90 -9.68
N SER A 28 -14.67 30.01 -9.27
CA SER A 28 -13.57 29.45 -10.08
C SER A 28 -13.54 27.92 -10.04
N TRP A 29 -13.92 27.29 -8.92
CA TRP A 29 -14.01 25.83 -8.81
C TRP A 29 -15.19 25.26 -9.59
N ALA A 30 -16.33 25.94 -9.59
CA ALA A 30 -17.48 25.53 -10.39
C ALA A 30 -17.20 25.67 -11.89
N GLN A 31 -16.52 26.74 -12.32
CA GLN A 31 -16.12 26.94 -13.71
C GLN A 31 -15.08 25.91 -14.14
N ALA A 32 -14.04 25.65 -13.34
CA ALA A 32 -13.04 24.62 -13.62
C ALA A 32 -13.63 23.19 -13.68
N SER A 33 -14.61 22.89 -12.82
CA SER A 33 -15.34 21.60 -12.88
C SER A 33 -16.21 21.50 -14.13
N LEU A 34 -16.77 22.62 -14.59
CA LEU A 34 -17.56 22.69 -15.82
C LEU A 34 -16.67 22.53 -17.05
N ASP A 35 -15.54 23.23 -17.10
CA ASP A 35 -14.57 23.16 -18.19
C ASP A 35 -13.97 21.74 -18.28
N GLN A 36 -13.63 21.12 -17.15
CA GLN A 36 -13.12 19.75 -17.10
C GLN A 36 -14.17 18.69 -17.52
N LEU A 37 -15.44 18.89 -17.17
CA LEU A 37 -16.53 18.02 -17.62
C LEU A 37 -16.81 18.20 -19.13
N THR A 38 -16.66 19.43 -19.63
CA THR A 38 -16.86 19.75 -21.05
C THR A 38 -15.72 19.19 -21.89
N ASP A 39 -14.48 19.28 -21.41
CA ASP A 39 -13.30 18.68 -22.03
C ASP A 39 -13.38 17.14 -22.04
N ASP A 40 -13.79 16.52 -20.91
CA ASP A 40 -13.98 15.07 -20.80
C ASP A 40 -15.09 14.57 -21.76
N LEU A 41 -16.14 15.36 -21.98
CA LEU A 41 -17.24 15.05 -22.90
C LEU A 41 -16.89 15.29 -24.37
N VAL A 42 -16.04 16.28 -24.67
CA VAL A 42 -15.50 16.54 -26.01
C VAL A 42 -14.49 15.47 -26.41
N ASP A 43 -13.68 14.95 -25.47
CA ASP A 43 -12.77 13.83 -25.71
C ASP A 43 -13.50 12.48 -25.86
N LEU A 44 -14.63 12.28 -25.18
CA LEU A 44 -15.54 11.16 -25.45
C LEU A 44 -16.13 11.18 -26.88
N GLY A 45 -16.16 12.34 -27.54
CA GLY A 45 -16.59 12.51 -28.93
C GLY A 45 -15.55 12.08 -29.97
N LYS A 46 -14.28 11.89 -29.60
CA LYS A 46 -13.22 11.42 -30.50
C LYS A 46 -13.09 9.89 -30.40
N GLU A 47 -13.87 9.20 -31.22
CA GLU A 47 -13.79 7.77 -31.59
C GLU A 47 -13.14 6.79 -30.58
N SER A 48 -13.58 6.81 -29.33
CA SER A 48 -13.23 5.77 -28.35
C SER A 48 -14.01 4.47 -28.64
N PRO A 49 -13.38 3.28 -28.55
CA PRO A 49 -14.05 1.97 -28.68
C PRO A 49 -15.27 1.78 -27.76
N LEU A 50 -15.35 2.53 -26.66
CA LEU A 50 -16.50 2.56 -25.74
C LEU A 50 -17.78 3.13 -26.39
N VAL A 51 -17.65 4.09 -27.32
CA VAL A 51 -18.78 4.68 -28.06
C VAL A 51 -19.37 3.69 -29.08
N LYS A 52 -18.57 2.74 -29.57
CA LYS A 52 -19.07 1.65 -30.43
C LYS A 52 -19.91 0.62 -29.66
N LEU A 53 -19.75 0.52 -28.33
CA LEU A 53 -20.48 -0.47 -27.50
C LEU A 53 -21.78 0.07 -26.90
N LEU A 54 -21.92 1.39 -26.73
CA LEU A 54 -23.07 2.04 -26.09
C LEU A 54 -23.65 3.12 -27.03
N ARG A 55 -24.79 2.86 -27.66
CA ARG A 55 -25.48 3.92 -28.43
C ARG A 55 -26.21 4.86 -27.47
N PHE A 56 -25.77 6.11 -27.42
CA PHE A 56 -26.47 7.21 -26.75
C PHE A 56 -27.89 7.36 -27.34
N LYS A 57 -28.93 7.38 -26.49
CA LYS A 57 -30.33 7.41 -26.95
C LYS A 57 -31.12 8.67 -26.60
N GLY A 58 -30.63 9.56 -25.74
CA GLY A 58 -31.26 10.85 -25.47
C GLY A 58 -31.22 11.27 -24.00
N LEU A 59 -31.78 12.46 -23.74
CA LEU A 59 -31.79 13.16 -22.45
C LEU A 59 -33.25 13.47 -22.07
N VAL A 60 -33.64 13.22 -20.82
CA VAL A 60 -35.00 13.53 -20.33
C VAL A 60 -34.91 14.66 -19.32
N ALA A 61 -35.57 15.79 -19.64
CA ALA A 61 -35.79 16.89 -18.70
C ALA A 61 -37.14 16.71 -17.99
N LEU A 62 -37.14 16.68 -16.66
CA LEU A 62 -38.37 16.60 -15.88
C LEU A 62 -39.13 17.93 -15.97
N THR A 63 -40.18 17.97 -16.79
CA THR A 63 -41.07 19.14 -16.88
C THR A 63 -42.11 19.08 -15.76
N GLY A 64 -41.77 19.64 -14.60
CA GLY A 64 -42.70 19.80 -13.49
C GLY A 64 -42.26 20.92 -12.56
N ASN A 65 -43.13 21.90 -12.34
CA ASN A 65 -42.90 23.05 -11.45
C ASN A 65 -42.69 22.60 -9.99
N LEU A 66 -41.46 22.26 -9.61
CA LEU A 66 -41.04 22.13 -8.22
C LEU A 66 -40.51 23.48 -7.71
N TYR A 67 -41.41 24.31 -7.17
CA TYR A 67 -41.06 25.62 -6.60
C TYR A 67 -41.64 25.82 -5.18
N ARG A 68 -40.86 25.50 -4.14
CA ARG A 68 -40.25 26.44 -3.16
C ARG A 68 -39.80 25.73 -1.87
N PRO A 69 -38.73 26.22 -1.22
CA PRO A 69 -37.97 25.47 -0.22
C PRO A 69 -38.13 26.08 1.17
N TYR A 70 -39.08 25.62 1.98
CA TYR A 70 -39.06 25.87 3.43
C TYR A 70 -39.95 24.84 4.13
N ARG A 71 -39.39 23.65 4.37
CA ARG A 71 -39.67 22.78 5.53
C ARG A 71 -38.94 21.44 5.34
N THR A 72 -38.03 21.19 6.27
CA THR A 72 -37.61 19.89 6.81
C THR A 72 -38.29 18.64 6.24
N GLY A 73 -37.49 17.69 5.75
CA GLY A 73 -37.78 16.25 5.81
C GLY A 73 -37.99 15.51 4.49
N LEU A 74 -37.00 14.71 4.09
CA LEU A 74 -37.18 13.31 3.66
C LEU A 74 -38.27 12.96 2.60
N THR A 75 -38.56 13.81 1.62
CA THR A 75 -39.68 13.56 0.68
C THR A 75 -39.33 13.53 -0.81
N SER A 76 -38.12 13.84 -1.26
CA SER A 76 -37.80 13.82 -2.71
C SER A 76 -37.52 12.40 -3.26
N PHE A 77 -36.85 11.54 -2.50
CA PHE A 77 -36.40 10.22 -2.99
C PHE A 77 -37.52 9.18 -3.03
N GLN A 78 -38.48 9.24 -2.09
CA GLN A 78 -39.61 8.31 -2.06
C GLN A 78 -40.63 8.62 -3.16
N THR A 79 -40.95 9.88 -3.42
CA THR A 79 -41.90 10.28 -4.49
C THR A 79 -41.43 9.85 -5.87
N ILE A 80 -40.15 10.07 -6.21
CA ILE A 80 -39.57 9.67 -7.50
C ILE A 80 -39.57 8.14 -7.65
N ARG A 81 -39.28 7.40 -6.57
CA ARG A 81 -39.29 5.94 -6.58
C ARG A 81 -40.72 5.37 -6.68
N THR A 82 -41.71 6.09 -6.17
CA THR A 82 -43.13 5.73 -6.29
C THR A 82 -43.67 6.03 -7.69
N GLU A 83 -43.29 7.15 -8.32
CA GLU A 83 -43.66 7.45 -9.72
C GLU A 83 -43.00 6.48 -10.71
N LEU A 84 -41.70 6.20 -10.56
CA LEU A 84 -40.98 5.21 -11.39
C LEU A 84 -41.44 3.76 -11.15
N ALA A 85 -42.10 3.47 -10.03
CA ALA A 85 -42.68 2.15 -9.77
C ALA A 85 -44.07 1.97 -10.38
N GLN A 86 -44.74 3.06 -10.79
CA GLN A 86 -46.09 3.04 -11.33
C GLN A 86 -46.17 2.98 -12.86
N GLN A 87 -45.06 3.20 -13.58
CA GLN A 87 -44.98 3.11 -15.05
C GLN A 87 -43.68 2.45 -15.50
N SER A 88 -43.69 1.77 -16.66
CA SER A 88 -42.48 1.13 -17.18
C SER A 88 -41.55 2.18 -17.81
N LEU A 89 -40.24 2.02 -17.60
CA LEU A 89 -39.21 2.91 -18.17
C LEU A 89 -39.19 2.87 -19.71
N ASP A 90 -39.70 1.80 -20.33
CA ASP A 90 -39.82 1.65 -21.78
C ASP A 90 -40.89 2.59 -22.35
N ASP A 91 -41.96 2.87 -21.60
CA ASP A 91 -43.03 3.80 -22.01
C ASP A 91 -42.53 5.24 -22.04
N HIS A 92 -41.67 5.63 -21.08
CA HIS A 92 -41.07 6.97 -21.05
C HIS A 92 -40.02 7.17 -22.14
N ALA A 93 -39.28 6.13 -22.52
CA ALA A 93 -38.28 6.20 -23.60
C ALA A 93 -38.92 6.31 -24.99
N ALA A 94 -40.16 5.85 -25.17
CA ALA A 94 -40.91 5.94 -26.42
C ALA A 94 -41.51 7.33 -26.68
N GLU A 95 -41.76 8.12 -25.63
CA GLU A 95 -42.34 9.47 -25.72
C GLU A 95 -41.29 10.58 -25.98
N VAL A 96 -40.00 10.28 -25.89
CA VAL A 96 -38.92 11.26 -26.07
C VAL A 96 -38.56 11.38 -27.55
N ALA A 97 -38.90 12.53 -28.14
CA ALA A 97 -38.53 12.83 -29.52
C ALA A 97 -36.99 12.80 -29.71
N PRO A 98 -36.48 12.16 -30.77
CA PRO A 98 -35.04 12.04 -30.97
C PRO A 98 -34.48 13.37 -31.47
N GLY A 99 -33.84 14.13 -30.58
CA GLY A 99 -33.00 15.25 -31.01
C GLY A 99 -33.04 16.49 -30.11
N LEU A 100 -32.56 16.35 -28.88
CA LEU A 100 -32.04 17.51 -28.14
C LEU A 100 -30.56 17.24 -27.88
N THR A 101 -29.70 18.10 -28.42
CA THR A 101 -28.28 18.06 -28.09
C THR A 101 -28.08 18.58 -26.66
N ILE A 102 -27.06 18.07 -25.96
CA ILE A 102 -26.73 18.45 -24.56
C ILE A 102 -26.63 19.98 -24.40
N GLN A 103 -26.16 20.66 -25.45
CA GLN A 103 -25.99 22.10 -25.51
C GLN A 103 -27.32 22.87 -25.52
N GLU A 104 -28.35 22.36 -26.20
CA GLU A 104 -29.68 22.98 -26.27
C GLU A 104 -30.47 22.84 -24.96
N ALA A 105 -30.28 21.72 -24.25
CA ALA A 105 -30.90 21.49 -22.93
C ALA A 105 -30.29 22.39 -21.83
N LEU A 106 -29.01 22.76 -21.96
CA LEU A 106 -28.29 23.58 -20.98
C LEU A 106 -28.39 25.09 -21.27
N CYS A 107 -28.59 25.50 -22.53
CA CYS A 107 -28.53 26.90 -22.96
C CYS A 107 -29.88 27.50 -23.39
N GLY A 108 -31.00 27.01 -22.85
CA GLY A 108 -32.35 27.46 -23.24
C GLY A 108 -32.57 28.97 -23.12
N GLY A 109 -32.27 29.72 -24.18
CA GLY A 109 -32.82 31.02 -24.58
C GLY A 109 -32.78 32.21 -23.61
N GLY A 110 -32.20 32.11 -22.42
CA GLY A 110 -32.21 33.21 -21.44
C GLY A 110 -31.07 33.15 -20.43
N ASN A 111 -30.68 34.32 -19.91
CA ASN A 111 -29.51 34.58 -19.06
C ASN A 111 -29.54 33.96 -17.63
N ILE A 112 -30.32 32.90 -17.39
CA ILE A 112 -30.32 32.17 -16.11
C ILE A 112 -30.49 30.67 -16.40
N PRO A 113 -29.53 29.80 -16.03
CA PRO A 113 -29.69 28.36 -16.24
C PRO A 113 -30.78 27.81 -15.31
N PRO A 114 -31.75 27.03 -15.82
CA PRO A 114 -32.76 26.41 -14.97
C PRO A 114 -32.10 25.32 -14.11
N ARG A 115 -32.37 25.34 -12.79
CA ARG A 115 -32.03 24.24 -11.88
C ARG A 115 -32.97 23.07 -12.17
N GLN A 116 -32.59 22.18 -13.08
CA GLN A 116 -33.34 20.94 -13.34
C GLN A 116 -32.40 19.72 -13.25
N PRO A 117 -32.82 18.65 -12.55
CA PRO A 117 -32.12 17.36 -12.61
C PRO A 117 -32.33 16.73 -13.99
N LEU A 118 -31.26 16.23 -14.60
CA LEU A 118 -31.25 15.54 -15.89
C LEU A 118 -31.02 14.05 -15.69
N ILE A 119 -31.75 13.21 -16.42
CA ILE A 119 -31.53 11.76 -16.47
C ILE A 119 -30.98 11.40 -17.85
N VAL A 120 -29.85 10.69 -17.88
CA VAL A 120 -29.19 10.21 -19.10
C VAL A 120 -29.36 8.69 -19.20
N VAL A 121 -29.82 8.20 -20.35
CA VAL A 121 -30.13 6.77 -20.57
C VAL A 121 -29.25 6.19 -21.68
N PHE A 122 -28.58 5.07 -21.40
CA PHE A 122 -27.77 4.31 -22.37
C PHE A 122 -28.44 2.98 -22.74
N GLY A 123 -28.40 2.60 -24.02
CA GLY A 123 -28.89 1.31 -24.50
C GLY A 123 -27.77 0.40 -25.01
N SER A 124 -27.77 -0.88 -24.63
CA SER A 124 -26.87 -1.91 -25.17
C SER A 124 -27.48 -2.59 -26.41
N ALA A 125 -26.68 -2.84 -27.45
CA ALA A 125 -27.08 -3.68 -28.58
C ALA A 125 -26.92 -5.19 -28.26
N PRO A 126 -27.75 -6.08 -28.82
CA PRO A 126 -27.61 -7.52 -28.60
C PRO A 126 -26.40 -8.07 -29.39
N VAL A 127 -25.54 -8.82 -28.69
CA VAL A 127 -24.42 -9.55 -29.31
C VAL A 127 -24.94 -10.88 -29.85
N SER A 128 -24.86 -11.08 -31.16
CA SER A 128 -25.12 -12.37 -31.81
C SER A 128 -24.01 -13.37 -31.44
N SER A 129 -24.40 -14.48 -30.83
CA SER A 129 -23.51 -15.59 -30.49
C SER A 129 -23.03 -16.33 -31.75
N SER A 130 -21.71 -16.37 -31.96
CA SER A 130 -21.06 -17.43 -32.75
C SER A 130 -19.86 -17.96 -31.98
N SER A 131 -20.10 -19.03 -31.22
CA SER A 131 -19.08 -19.88 -30.64
C SER A 131 -18.48 -20.76 -31.73
N GLN A 132 -17.21 -20.55 -32.07
CA GLN A 132 -16.36 -21.59 -32.65
C GLN A 132 -15.04 -21.64 -31.90
N GLY A 133 -14.72 -22.84 -31.42
CA GLY A 133 -13.73 -23.08 -30.40
C GLY A 133 -12.29 -23.11 -30.92
N LEU A 134 -11.40 -22.76 -30.00
CA LEU A 134 -9.99 -23.14 -30.05
C LEU A 134 -9.69 -23.91 -28.77
N LYS A 135 -9.82 -25.24 -28.86
CA LYS A 135 -9.20 -26.17 -27.91
C LYS A 135 -7.69 -26.05 -28.10
N ARG A 136 -6.95 -25.54 -27.11
CA ARG A 136 -5.50 -25.80 -27.01
C ARG A 136 -5.28 -26.97 -26.07
N GLN A 137 -4.75 -28.04 -26.64
CA GLN A 137 -4.36 -29.27 -25.97
C GLN A 137 -3.28 -28.98 -24.92
N ARG A 138 -3.48 -29.54 -23.71
CA ARG A 138 -2.42 -29.73 -22.73
C ARG A 138 -1.51 -30.87 -23.21
N ALA A 139 -0.25 -30.57 -23.45
CA ALA A 139 0.81 -31.58 -23.42
C ALA A 139 1.37 -31.59 -22.00
N ALA A 140 1.32 -32.76 -21.37
CA ALA A 140 2.01 -33.02 -20.12
C ALA A 140 3.45 -33.43 -20.45
N SER A 141 4.42 -32.70 -19.90
CA SER A 141 5.79 -33.18 -19.73
C SER A 141 6.17 -32.89 -18.28
N THR A 142 6.40 -33.97 -17.55
CA THR A 142 7.05 -34.00 -16.24
C THR A 142 8.53 -33.78 -16.47
N ASP A 143 9.00 -32.57 -16.21
CA ASP A 143 10.41 -32.28 -15.92
C ASP A 143 10.42 -31.22 -14.81
N GLU A 144 11.09 -31.53 -13.70
CA GLU A 144 11.40 -30.59 -12.62
C GLU A 144 12.42 -29.58 -13.15
N GLU A 145 11.96 -28.58 -13.92
CA GLU A 145 12.80 -27.50 -14.42
C GLU A 145 12.96 -26.38 -13.37
N ASP A 146 14.22 -25.96 -13.19
CA ASP A 146 14.69 -24.78 -12.47
C ASP A 146 13.72 -23.60 -12.56
N VAL A 147 12.95 -23.38 -11.48
CA VAL A 147 12.12 -22.18 -11.34
C VAL A 147 13.04 -20.99 -11.09
N THR A 148 13.36 -20.23 -12.14
CA THR A 148 14.11 -18.97 -12.00
C THR A 148 13.45 -18.06 -10.95
N PRO A 149 14.21 -17.41 -10.04
CA PRO A 149 13.64 -16.61 -8.94
C PRO A 149 12.56 -15.60 -9.36
N PHE A 150 12.73 -14.97 -10.54
CA PHE A 150 11.78 -14.06 -11.17
C PHE A 150 10.35 -14.61 -11.22
N THR A 151 10.17 -15.90 -11.54
CA THR A 151 8.85 -16.51 -11.64
C THR A 151 8.31 -17.01 -10.31
N LYS A 152 9.17 -17.30 -9.31
CA LYS A 152 8.72 -17.82 -8.00
C LYS A 152 7.83 -16.81 -7.28
N LYS A 153 8.28 -15.57 -7.08
CA LYS A 153 7.49 -14.54 -6.39
C LYS A 153 6.21 -14.16 -7.14
N PHE A 154 6.25 -14.09 -8.47
CA PHE A 154 5.04 -13.88 -9.26
C PHE A 154 4.08 -15.07 -9.20
N LYS A 155 4.58 -16.30 -9.21
CA LYS A 155 3.77 -17.50 -9.03
C LYS A 155 3.09 -17.50 -7.66
N GLU A 156 3.84 -17.21 -6.59
CA GLU A 156 3.28 -17.05 -5.24
C GLU A 156 2.18 -15.99 -5.19
N PHE A 157 2.41 -14.84 -5.85
CA PHE A 157 1.41 -13.76 -5.94
C PHE A 157 0.17 -14.16 -6.75
N GLU A 158 0.32 -14.83 -7.89
CA GLU A 158 -0.82 -15.31 -8.70
C GLU A 158 -1.62 -16.40 -7.98
N GLU A 159 -0.93 -17.27 -7.24
CA GLU A 159 -1.59 -18.24 -6.36
C GLU A 159 -2.36 -17.54 -5.22
N TYR A 160 -1.76 -16.53 -4.57
CA TYR A 160 -2.45 -15.70 -3.58
C TYR A 160 -3.68 -15.02 -4.17
N LYS A 161 -3.53 -14.39 -5.33
CA LYS A 161 -4.61 -13.73 -6.06
C LYS A 161 -5.75 -14.69 -6.38
N SER A 162 -5.44 -15.88 -6.88
CA SER A 162 -6.44 -16.93 -7.12
C SER A 162 -7.18 -17.32 -5.85
N ARG A 163 -6.47 -17.51 -4.73
CA ARG A 163 -7.11 -17.83 -3.43
C ARG A 163 -7.97 -16.68 -2.91
N VAL A 164 -7.52 -15.43 -3.03
CA VAL A 164 -8.32 -14.25 -2.66
C VAL A 164 -9.59 -14.17 -3.49
N LEU A 165 -9.53 -14.37 -4.81
CA LEU A 165 -10.68 -14.28 -5.72
C LEU A 165 -11.70 -15.42 -5.53
N ASN A 166 -11.22 -16.64 -5.25
CA ASN A 166 -12.07 -17.81 -5.02
C ASN A 166 -12.47 -17.99 -3.55
N GLY A 167 -11.89 -17.20 -2.65
CA GLY A 167 -12.08 -17.28 -1.21
C GLY A 167 -13.31 -16.53 -0.70
N PRO A 168 -13.46 -16.42 0.64
CA PRO A 168 -14.54 -15.68 1.27
C PRO A 168 -14.52 -14.19 0.88
N THR A 169 -15.69 -13.55 0.91
CA THR A 169 -15.79 -12.09 0.75
C THR A 169 -15.00 -11.37 1.86
N PRO A 170 -14.56 -10.12 1.67
CA PRO A 170 -13.86 -9.37 2.73
C PRO A 170 -14.62 -9.35 4.06
N SER A 171 -15.95 -9.22 4.02
CA SER A 171 -16.79 -9.24 5.22
C SER A 171 -16.87 -10.61 5.91
N GLN A 172 -16.79 -11.71 5.15
CA GLN A 172 -16.69 -13.06 5.70
C GLN A 172 -15.29 -13.35 6.24
N ALA A 173 -14.24 -12.96 5.51
CA ALA A 173 -12.85 -13.10 5.88
C ALA A 173 -12.53 -12.36 7.19
N ALA A 174 -13.11 -11.17 7.39
CA ALA A 174 -12.88 -10.35 8.58
C ALA A 174 -13.62 -10.80 9.85
N LYS A 175 -14.53 -11.79 9.76
CA LYS A 175 -15.11 -12.39 10.97
C LYS A 175 -14.01 -13.11 11.74
N SER A 176 -14.10 -13.15 13.06
CA SER A 176 -13.08 -13.77 13.93
C SER A 176 -12.64 -15.16 13.46
N GLY A 177 -13.58 -16.06 13.16
CA GLY A 177 -13.28 -17.41 12.65
C GLY A 177 -12.86 -17.50 11.19
N GLY A 178 -13.08 -16.44 10.39
CA GLY A 178 -12.51 -16.31 9.04
C GLY A 178 -11.06 -15.87 9.13
N TYR A 179 -10.81 -14.82 9.89
CA TYR A 179 -9.50 -14.20 10.03
C TYR A 179 -8.49 -15.14 10.69
N ILE A 180 -8.86 -15.82 11.78
CA ILE A 180 -8.00 -16.83 12.42
C ILE A 180 -7.59 -17.94 11.46
N ARG A 181 -8.51 -18.37 10.58
CA ARG A 181 -8.26 -19.44 9.61
C ARG A 181 -7.34 -18.97 8.48
N ILE A 182 -7.49 -17.72 8.04
CA ILE A 182 -6.62 -17.11 7.04
C ILE A 182 -5.22 -16.88 7.61
N GLN A 183 -5.10 -16.37 8.84
CA GLN A 183 -3.79 -16.16 9.49
C GLN A 183 -3.05 -17.46 9.84
N ALA A 184 -3.72 -18.62 9.76
CA ALA A 184 -3.09 -19.93 9.88
C ALA A 184 -2.48 -20.43 8.57
N SER A 185 -2.79 -19.80 7.43
CA SER A 185 -2.34 -20.23 6.11
C SER A 185 -1.10 -19.40 5.67
N PRO A 186 0.07 -20.04 5.48
CA PRO A 186 1.28 -19.36 4.99
C PRO A 186 1.09 -18.64 3.65
N GLY A 187 0.15 -19.11 2.82
CA GLY A 187 -0.14 -18.56 1.51
C GLY A 187 -1.25 -17.51 1.48
N ASP A 188 -2.02 -17.33 2.55
CA ASP A 188 -3.20 -16.45 2.56
C ASP A 188 -3.13 -15.34 3.61
N ALA A 189 -2.33 -15.53 4.67
CA ALA A 189 -2.27 -14.62 5.79
C ALA A 189 -1.92 -13.18 5.35
N LEU A 190 -2.58 -12.20 5.97
CA LEU A 190 -2.17 -10.81 5.91
C LEU A 190 -0.88 -10.65 6.72
N LEU A 191 0.09 -9.91 6.18
CA LEU A 191 1.30 -9.56 6.91
C LEU A 191 1.03 -8.30 7.75
N ASP A 192 0.29 -8.48 8.84
CA ASP A 192 -0.19 -7.43 9.75
C ASP A 192 0.22 -7.61 11.22
N GLY A 193 1.13 -8.56 11.46
CA GLY A 193 1.69 -8.94 12.75
C GLY A 193 0.76 -9.75 13.66
N ARG A 194 -0.46 -10.12 13.22
CA ARG A 194 -1.37 -10.95 14.00
C ARG A 194 -1.31 -12.38 13.50
N PHE A 195 -1.27 -13.36 14.42
CA PHE A 195 -1.10 -14.76 14.07
C PHE A 195 -2.12 -15.66 14.76
N ASN A 196 -2.32 -16.85 14.21
CA ASN A 196 -3.02 -17.92 14.91
C ASN A 196 -2.03 -18.64 15.84
N PRO A 197 -2.24 -18.67 17.17
CA PRO A 197 -1.29 -19.31 18.09
C PRO A 197 -1.25 -20.84 17.98
N GLN A 198 -2.26 -21.49 17.41
CA GLN A 198 -2.29 -22.95 17.22
C GLN A 198 -1.52 -23.38 15.97
N GLU A 199 -1.49 -22.53 14.96
CA GLU A 199 -0.80 -22.73 13.68
C GLU A 199 -0.06 -21.44 13.34
N PRO A 200 1.05 -21.13 14.04
CA PRO A 200 1.72 -19.85 13.91
C PRO A 200 2.40 -19.73 12.54
N VAL A 201 1.98 -18.71 11.81
CA VAL A 201 2.61 -18.26 10.55
C VAL A 201 3.28 -16.92 10.84
N ASP A 202 4.49 -16.71 10.30
CA ASP A 202 5.12 -15.39 10.34
C ASP A 202 4.30 -14.41 9.50
N THR A 203 3.77 -13.40 10.19
CA THR A 203 2.93 -12.34 9.66
C THR A 203 3.57 -10.97 9.87
N THR A 204 4.84 -10.94 10.30
CA THR A 204 5.63 -9.73 10.37
C THR A 204 6.27 -9.45 9.00
N ALA A 205 6.53 -8.17 8.74
CA ALA A 205 7.08 -7.69 7.47
C ALA A 205 7.85 -6.37 7.69
N PRO A 206 8.74 -5.98 6.77
CA PRO A 206 9.44 -4.71 6.84
C PRO A 206 8.49 -3.52 6.90
N PRO A 207 8.91 -2.38 7.48
CA PRO A 207 8.12 -1.15 7.51
C PRO A 207 7.68 -0.71 6.11
N ILE A 208 6.40 -0.41 5.92
CA ILE A 208 5.86 -0.03 4.60
C ILE A 208 6.44 1.29 4.07
N GLU A 209 7.00 2.12 4.96
CA GLU A 209 7.81 3.30 4.62
C GLU A 209 8.93 2.97 3.65
N LEU A 210 9.50 1.76 3.73
CA LEU A 210 10.55 1.30 2.82
C LEU A 210 10.03 1.11 1.38
N TYR A 211 8.75 0.82 1.21
CA TYR A 211 8.12 0.53 -0.07
C TYR A 211 7.54 1.77 -0.76
N HIS A 212 7.17 2.81 0.00
CA HIS A 212 6.75 4.08 -0.57
C HIS A 212 6.87 5.25 0.42
N VAL A 213 7.45 6.37 -0.05
CA VAL A 213 7.72 7.58 0.75
C VAL A 213 6.47 8.23 1.37
N ALA A 214 5.30 8.04 0.77
CA ALA A 214 4.05 8.59 1.30
C ALA A 214 3.75 8.12 2.74
N PHE A 215 4.12 6.88 3.09
CA PHE A 215 3.92 6.38 4.46
C PHE A 215 4.88 7.07 5.45
N ALA A 216 6.15 7.26 5.07
CA ALA A 216 7.10 8.02 5.88
C ALA A 216 6.64 9.48 6.03
N GLN A 217 6.18 10.11 4.94
CA GLN A 217 5.65 11.47 4.99
C GLN A 217 4.45 11.60 5.94
N PHE A 218 3.54 10.62 5.94
CA PHE A 218 2.43 10.58 6.89
C PHE A 218 2.96 10.55 8.33
N SER A 219 3.85 9.61 8.65
CA SER A 219 4.43 9.44 9.98
C SER A 219 5.20 10.68 10.45
N ALA A 220 5.91 11.37 9.56
CA ALA A 220 6.61 12.62 9.86
C ALA A 220 5.62 13.73 10.27
N LEU A 221 4.59 13.95 9.46
CA LEU A 221 3.61 15.04 9.66
C LEU A 221 2.67 14.83 10.85
N LEU A 222 2.59 13.63 11.42
CA LEU A 222 1.84 13.39 12.67
C LEU A 222 2.41 14.16 13.86
N ARG A 223 3.67 14.60 13.78
CA ARG A 223 4.35 15.36 14.84
C ARG A 223 4.13 16.87 14.72
N ASP A 224 3.75 17.34 13.54
CA ASP A 224 3.65 18.78 13.23
C ASP A 224 2.25 19.35 13.49
N PRO A 225 2.12 20.61 13.92
CA PRO A 225 0.82 21.26 13.98
C PRO A 225 0.22 21.41 12.57
N VAL A 226 -1.12 21.41 12.50
CA VAL A 226 -1.82 21.79 11.25
C VAL A 226 -1.50 23.26 10.96
N PRO A 227 -1.10 23.62 9.73
CA PRO A 227 -0.88 25.01 9.33
C PRO A 227 -2.11 25.89 9.59
N GLU A 228 -1.89 27.17 9.94
CA GLU A 228 -2.98 28.10 10.28
C GLU A 228 -3.93 28.39 9.11
N ASP A 229 -3.48 28.22 7.87
CA ASP A 229 -4.26 28.43 6.65
C ASP A 229 -5.12 27.23 6.24
N GLU A 230 -4.98 26.08 6.91
CA GLU A 230 -5.73 24.84 6.61
C GLU A 230 -7.04 24.76 7.43
N ASP A 231 -7.71 25.91 7.59
CA ASP A 231 -8.95 26.12 8.36
C ASP A 231 -10.09 25.19 7.92
N VAL A 232 -10.11 24.84 6.63
CA VAL A 232 -11.08 23.90 6.03
C VAL A 232 -10.96 22.51 6.65
N ILE A 233 -9.73 22.04 6.92
CA ILE A 233 -9.51 20.73 7.54
C ILE A 233 -10.01 20.74 8.98
N LEU A 234 -9.72 21.80 9.74
CA LEU A 234 -10.18 21.95 11.12
C LEU A 234 -11.71 21.96 11.22
N ARG A 235 -12.38 22.78 10.41
CA ARG A 235 -13.85 22.91 10.43
C ARG A 235 -14.56 21.62 10.02
N ASN A 236 -14.09 20.95 8.96
CA ASN A 236 -14.68 19.69 8.52
C ASN A 236 -14.36 18.54 9.48
N THR A 237 -13.18 18.54 10.12
CA THR A 237 -12.87 17.60 11.19
C THR A 237 -13.82 17.77 12.38
N ALA A 238 -14.09 19.00 12.81
CA ALA A 238 -15.06 19.28 13.87
C ALA A 238 -16.47 18.81 13.48
N ALA A 239 -16.87 18.99 12.21
CA ALA A 239 -18.14 18.50 11.70
C ALA A 239 -18.20 16.96 11.71
N LEU A 240 -17.11 16.28 11.32
CA LEU A 240 -17.00 14.81 11.38
C LEU A 240 -17.09 14.29 12.81
N ILE A 241 -16.36 14.90 13.76
CA ILE A 241 -16.43 14.54 15.18
C ILE A 241 -17.85 14.73 15.72
N ARG A 242 -18.51 15.84 15.38
CA ARG A 242 -19.91 16.08 15.78
C ARG A 242 -20.83 15.01 15.21
N SER A 243 -20.71 14.73 13.91
CA SER A 243 -21.50 13.69 13.25
C SER A 243 -21.27 12.31 13.86
N ARG A 244 -20.04 11.99 14.28
CA ARG A 244 -19.70 10.69 14.84
C ARG A 244 -19.92 10.54 16.34
N SER A 245 -20.14 11.66 17.04
CA SER A 245 -20.65 11.64 18.41
C SER A 245 -22.08 11.12 18.49
N GLU A 246 -22.83 11.13 17.39
CA GLU A 246 -24.18 10.59 17.34
C GLU A 246 -24.17 9.07 17.25
N ILE A 247 -24.78 8.41 18.23
CA ILE A 247 -25.01 6.97 18.18
C ILE A 247 -26.02 6.65 17.07
N GLU A 248 -25.60 5.83 16.14
CA GLU A 248 -26.40 5.54 14.96
C GLU A 248 -27.61 4.66 15.31
N ARG A 249 -28.83 5.11 14.99
CA ARG A 249 -30.06 4.36 15.24
C ARG A 249 -30.53 3.56 14.01
N SER A 250 -30.21 4.05 12.82
CA SER A 250 -30.50 3.39 11.53
C SER A 250 -29.81 2.02 11.43
N LYS A 251 -30.40 1.11 10.63
CA LYS A 251 -29.76 -0.16 10.24
C LYS A 251 -28.79 0.00 9.07
N VAL A 252 -28.89 1.11 8.33
CA VAL A 252 -28.01 1.45 7.20
C VAL A 252 -26.99 2.49 7.66
N PRO A 253 -25.66 2.24 7.52
CA PRO A 253 -24.62 3.21 7.82
C PRO A 253 -24.76 4.53 7.04
N ARG A 254 -24.49 5.67 7.67
CA ARG A 254 -24.37 7.00 7.05
C ARG A 254 -23.11 7.17 6.19
N ASN A 255 -22.90 6.27 5.23
CA ASN A 255 -21.70 6.26 4.39
C ASN A 255 -21.57 7.55 3.56
N ALA A 256 -22.68 8.07 3.01
CA ALA A 256 -22.65 9.25 2.15
C ALA A 256 -22.14 10.52 2.88
N ASP A 257 -22.63 10.78 4.09
CA ASP A 257 -22.22 11.97 4.87
C ASP A 257 -20.74 11.87 5.29
N ILE A 258 -20.31 10.67 5.69
CA ILE A 258 -18.92 10.41 6.09
C ILE A 258 -18.00 10.56 4.88
N CYS A 259 -18.36 9.98 3.74
CA CYS A 259 -17.58 10.09 2.51
C CYS A 259 -17.46 11.55 2.11
N MET A 260 -18.56 12.31 2.06
CA MET A 260 -18.53 13.74 1.75
C MET A 260 -17.57 14.52 2.67
N LEU A 261 -17.62 14.29 3.99
CA LEU A 261 -16.70 14.96 4.92
C LEU A 261 -15.25 14.53 4.71
N LEU A 262 -14.99 13.23 4.48
CA LEU A 262 -13.65 12.74 4.16
C LEU A 262 -13.14 13.30 2.84
N GLU A 263 -13.98 13.46 1.81
CA GLU A 263 -13.61 14.10 0.54
C GLU A 263 -13.17 15.55 0.75
N LEU A 264 -13.92 16.32 1.54
CA LEU A 264 -13.59 17.71 1.86
C LEU A 264 -12.30 17.83 2.67
N ILE A 265 -12.10 16.91 3.63
CA ILE A 265 -10.92 16.87 4.49
C ILE A 265 -9.68 16.47 3.68
N LEU A 266 -9.75 15.36 2.94
CA LEU A 266 -8.61 14.75 2.25
C LEU A 266 -8.36 15.33 0.85
N GLY A 267 -9.32 16.03 0.25
CA GLY A 267 -9.21 16.54 -1.11
C GLY A 267 -9.10 15.44 -2.18
N ILE A 268 -9.73 14.29 -1.92
CA ILE A 268 -9.80 13.14 -2.84
C ILE A 268 -11.24 12.63 -2.93
N PRO A 269 -11.72 12.21 -4.12
CA PRO A 269 -13.08 11.68 -4.27
C PRO A 269 -13.19 10.24 -3.75
N PHE A 270 -14.34 9.85 -3.22
CA PHE A 270 -14.65 8.48 -2.83
C PHE A 270 -15.79 7.92 -3.67
N VAL A 271 -15.58 6.72 -4.21
CA VAL A 271 -16.56 5.99 -5.01
C VAL A 271 -16.90 4.70 -4.26
N GLN A 272 -18.19 4.47 -4.05
CA GLN A 272 -18.69 3.19 -3.58
C GLN A 272 -18.77 2.22 -4.76
N LEU A 273 -18.01 1.13 -4.71
CA LEU A 273 -18.10 0.08 -5.73
C LEU A 273 -19.19 -0.91 -5.33
N SER A 274 -20.32 -0.86 -6.04
CA SER A 274 -21.44 -1.79 -5.87
C SER A 274 -21.13 -3.15 -6.53
N ASN A 275 -20.17 -3.89 -5.99
CA ASN A 275 -20.02 -5.33 -6.22
C ASN A 275 -20.62 -6.09 -5.02
N ASP A 276 -20.68 -7.43 -5.08
CA ASP A 276 -21.16 -8.28 -3.97
C ASP A 276 -20.42 -8.05 -2.62
N ASP A 277 -19.26 -7.39 -2.66
CA ASP A 277 -18.35 -7.13 -1.53
C ASP A 277 -18.49 -5.71 -0.90
N ASP A 278 -19.25 -4.80 -1.53
CA ASP A 278 -19.63 -3.43 -1.08
C ASP A 278 -18.57 -2.65 -0.26
N TYR A 279 -17.49 -2.19 -0.91
CA TYR A 279 -16.43 -1.38 -0.29
C TYR A 279 -16.26 -0.01 -0.97
N ILE A 280 -15.69 0.96 -0.23
CA ILE A 280 -15.51 2.35 -0.66
C ILE A 280 -14.04 2.60 -0.95
N LEU A 281 -13.72 3.27 -2.06
CA LEU A 281 -12.33 3.59 -2.41
C LEU A 281 -12.22 4.91 -3.16
N SER A 282 -11.01 5.47 -3.17
CA SER A 282 -10.65 6.63 -3.97
C SER A 282 -9.81 6.19 -5.18
N PRO A 283 -10.43 5.92 -6.35
CA PRO A 283 -9.70 5.48 -7.53
C PRO A 283 -8.98 6.66 -8.17
N HIS A 284 -7.77 6.42 -8.65
CA HIS A 284 -7.00 7.36 -9.42
C HIS A 284 -6.63 6.74 -10.77
N LYS A 285 -6.86 7.50 -11.85
CA LYS A 285 -6.39 7.13 -13.18
C LYS A 285 -4.86 7.08 -13.13
N THR A 286 -4.31 6.03 -13.71
CA THR A 286 -2.86 5.86 -13.86
C THR A 286 -2.51 6.05 -15.33
N ASN A 287 -1.23 6.26 -15.65
CA ASN A 287 -0.77 6.22 -17.05
C ASN A 287 -0.84 4.81 -17.66
N PHE A 288 -1.22 3.78 -16.87
CA PHE A 288 -1.38 2.40 -17.28
C PHE A 288 -2.83 2.10 -17.72
N GLY A 289 -3.15 2.47 -18.97
CA GLY A 289 -4.38 2.05 -19.64
C GLY A 289 -5.67 2.37 -18.86
N VAL A 290 -6.61 1.42 -18.83
CA VAL A 290 -7.95 1.57 -18.20
C VAL A 290 -7.92 1.26 -16.69
N ALA A 291 -6.78 0.82 -16.14
CA ALA A 291 -6.67 0.42 -14.75
C ALA A 291 -6.57 1.62 -13.81
N THR A 292 -7.31 1.58 -12.69
CA THR A 292 -7.24 2.58 -11.63
C THR A 292 -6.53 2.02 -10.41
N ALA A 293 -5.63 2.82 -9.82
CA ALA A 293 -5.04 2.54 -8.53
C ALA A 293 -5.89 3.16 -7.41
N ALA A 294 -5.91 2.55 -6.23
CA ALA A 294 -6.52 3.17 -5.06
C ALA A 294 -5.50 4.05 -4.35
N VAL A 295 -5.87 5.30 -4.05
CA VAL A 295 -5.09 6.16 -3.14
C VAL A 295 -5.49 5.92 -1.70
N ALA A 296 -6.79 5.66 -1.49
CA ALA A 296 -7.35 5.30 -0.20
C ALA A 296 -8.44 4.23 -0.37
N CYS A 297 -8.52 3.30 0.57
CA CYS A 297 -9.62 2.34 0.73
C CYS A 297 -10.29 2.58 2.09
N VAL A 298 -11.61 2.62 2.13
CA VAL A 298 -12.38 2.97 3.33
C VAL A 298 -13.41 1.89 3.62
N GLU A 299 -13.43 1.42 4.86
CA GLU A 299 -14.49 0.57 5.39
C GLU A 299 -15.20 1.31 6.53
N VAL A 300 -16.53 1.44 6.41
CA VAL A 300 -17.36 2.12 7.41
C VAL A 300 -18.35 1.15 8.02
N LYS A 301 -18.32 1.04 9.35
CA LYS A 301 -19.27 0.31 10.17
C LYS A 301 -20.05 1.25 11.07
N LYS A 302 -21.26 0.82 11.41
CA LYS A 302 -22.19 1.56 12.26
C LYS A 302 -21.58 1.87 13.63
N GLU A 303 -21.14 0.82 14.31
CA GLU A 303 -20.48 0.87 15.62
C GLU A 303 -19.45 -0.26 15.72
N MET A 304 -18.47 -0.09 16.61
CA MET A 304 -17.49 -1.14 16.90
C MET A 304 -18.22 -2.42 17.39
N GLY A 305 -17.92 -3.56 16.76
CA GLY A 305 -18.53 -4.85 17.08
C GLY A 305 -19.95 -5.08 16.51
N SER A 306 -20.59 -4.08 15.89
CA SER A 306 -21.98 -4.19 15.41
C SER A 306 -22.20 -5.24 14.30
N THR A 307 -21.17 -5.57 13.53
CA THR A 307 -21.24 -6.52 12.40
C THR A 307 -20.50 -7.83 12.67
N GLY A 308 -19.92 -8.00 13.86
CA GLY A 308 -19.03 -9.14 14.17
C GLY A 308 -17.73 -9.14 13.36
N THR A 309 -17.39 -8.01 12.72
CA THR A 309 -16.14 -7.79 11.99
C THR A 309 -15.43 -6.56 12.53
N ASP A 310 -14.11 -6.60 12.51
CA ASP A 310 -13.27 -5.42 12.76
C ASP A 310 -13.17 -4.63 11.44
N PRO A 311 -13.51 -3.32 11.42
CA PRO A 311 -13.43 -2.50 10.19
C PRO A 311 -12.02 -2.46 9.61
N SER A 312 -10.97 -2.49 10.45
CA SER A 312 -9.60 -2.45 9.98
C SER A 312 -9.24 -3.75 9.24
N VAL A 313 -9.60 -4.90 9.82
CA VAL A 313 -9.36 -6.20 9.19
C VAL A 313 -10.15 -6.34 7.88
N GLN A 314 -11.41 -5.91 7.87
CA GLN A 314 -12.21 -5.96 6.66
C GLN A 314 -11.66 -5.03 5.58
N ALA A 315 -11.24 -3.81 5.91
CA ALA A 315 -10.62 -2.89 4.95
C ALA A 315 -9.34 -3.48 4.35
N SER A 316 -8.52 -4.20 5.13
CA SER A 316 -7.34 -4.92 4.64
C SER A 316 -7.69 -5.98 3.61
N PHE A 317 -8.74 -6.77 3.85
CA PHE A 317 -9.21 -7.75 2.86
C PHE A 317 -9.84 -7.08 1.63
N SER A 318 -10.54 -5.95 1.79
CA SER A 318 -11.06 -5.16 0.68
C SER A 318 -9.93 -4.61 -0.19
N PHE A 319 -8.84 -4.13 0.40
CA PHE A 319 -7.62 -3.74 -0.31
C PHE A 319 -7.05 -4.88 -1.16
N SER A 320 -6.88 -6.07 -0.57
CA SER A 320 -6.40 -7.24 -1.32
C SER A 320 -7.36 -7.64 -2.44
N ARG A 321 -8.65 -7.77 -2.12
CA ARG A 321 -9.71 -8.17 -3.07
C ARG A 321 -9.82 -7.18 -4.23
N PHE A 322 -9.63 -5.89 -3.98
CA PHE A 322 -9.57 -4.86 -5.01
C PHE A 322 -8.42 -5.15 -5.97
N TYR A 323 -7.17 -5.14 -5.52
CA TYR A 323 -6.04 -5.28 -6.43
C TYR A 323 -5.92 -6.66 -7.09
N CYS A 324 -6.47 -7.72 -6.49
CA CYS A 324 -6.52 -9.05 -7.10
C CYS A 324 -7.47 -9.17 -8.31
N GLN A 325 -8.32 -8.18 -8.60
CA GLN A 325 -9.23 -8.24 -9.75
C GLN A 325 -8.48 -8.16 -11.08
N GLN A 326 -8.96 -8.93 -12.07
CA GLN A 326 -8.33 -9.06 -13.39
C GLN A 326 -8.08 -7.73 -14.12
N GLN A 327 -8.93 -6.73 -13.92
CA GLN A 327 -8.78 -5.41 -14.55
C GLN A 327 -7.52 -4.65 -14.08
N ARG A 328 -6.85 -5.12 -13.02
CA ARG A 328 -5.65 -4.52 -12.44
C ARG A 328 -4.41 -5.38 -12.60
N ASP A 329 -4.48 -6.47 -13.36
CA ASP A 329 -3.36 -7.40 -13.53
C ASP A 329 -2.08 -6.70 -14.02
N ASP A 330 -2.20 -5.82 -15.03
CA ASP A 330 -1.05 -5.06 -15.54
C ASP A 330 -0.46 -4.11 -14.49
N LEU A 331 -1.31 -3.48 -13.67
CA LEU A 331 -0.86 -2.63 -12.57
C LEU A 331 -0.13 -3.45 -11.49
N THR A 332 -0.71 -4.59 -11.09
CA THR A 332 -0.12 -5.49 -10.09
C THR A 332 1.02 -6.34 -10.62
N ALA A 333 1.30 -6.32 -11.93
CA ALA A 333 2.54 -6.86 -12.46
C ALA A 333 3.71 -5.89 -12.20
N HIS A 334 3.45 -4.57 -12.13
CA HIS A 334 4.51 -3.57 -12.15
C HIS A 334 4.64 -2.73 -10.86
N SER A 335 3.60 -2.61 -10.04
CA SER A 335 3.61 -1.78 -8.82
C SER A 335 3.22 -2.52 -7.54
N ASN A 336 3.94 -2.28 -6.45
CA ASN A 336 3.54 -2.72 -5.11
C ASN A 336 2.24 -2.08 -4.59
N CYS A 337 1.56 -1.25 -5.37
CA CYS A 337 0.19 -0.78 -5.08
C CYS A 337 0.03 -0.09 -3.72
N PRO A 338 0.87 0.91 -3.37
CA PRO A 338 0.78 1.60 -2.09
C PRO A 338 -0.56 2.32 -1.94
N THR A 339 -1.27 2.04 -0.85
CA THR A 339 -2.61 2.55 -0.57
C THR A 339 -2.78 2.85 0.91
N PHE A 340 -3.43 3.97 1.27
CA PHE A 340 -3.91 4.17 2.64
C PHE A 340 -5.21 3.40 2.88
N ILE A 341 -5.32 2.73 4.01
CA ILE A 341 -6.49 1.93 4.38
C ILE A 341 -7.11 2.55 5.63
N ILE A 342 -8.39 2.89 5.57
CA ILE A 342 -9.10 3.64 6.60
C ILE A 342 -10.24 2.78 7.14
N GLY A 343 -10.20 2.45 8.43
CA GLY A 343 -11.28 1.78 9.13
C GLY A 343 -12.06 2.76 10.01
N ILE A 344 -13.38 2.81 9.84
CA ILE A 344 -14.28 3.61 10.70
C ILE A 344 -15.34 2.70 11.29
N ALA A 345 -15.54 2.75 12.60
CA ALA A 345 -16.67 2.11 13.28
C ALA A 345 -17.24 3.01 14.36
N GLY A 346 -18.40 3.62 14.09
CA GLY A 346 -18.99 4.61 14.98
C GLY A 346 -18.01 5.78 15.23
N PRO A 347 -17.61 6.06 16.48
CA PRO A 347 -16.63 7.09 16.80
C PRO A 347 -15.17 6.62 16.71
N TRP A 348 -14.88 5.42 16.20
CA TRP A 348 -13.52 4.89 16.14
C TRP A 348 -12.96 5.00 14.73
N LEU A 349 -11.77 5.60 14.59
CA LEU A 349 -11.03 5.75 13.33
C LEU A 349 -9.66 5.11 13.45
N VAL A 350 -9.23 4.35 12.45
CA VAL A 350 -7.87 3.85 12.34
C VAL A 350 -7.33 4.07 10.94
N ILE A 351 -6.07 4.52 10.85
CA ILE A 351 -5.33 4.69 9.60
C ILE A 351 -4.27 3.60 9.51
N MET A 352 -4.23 2.92 8.38
CA MET A 352 -3.25 1.90 8.03
C MET A 352 -2.68 2.23 6.64
N GLY A 353 -1.58 1.59 6.30
CA GLY A 353 -1.07 1.56 4.93
C GLY A 353 -0.93 0.13 4.45
N GLY A 354 -1.12 -0.08 3.14
CA GLY A 354 -1.03 -1.36 2.48
C GLY A 354 -0.12 -1.32 1.27
N VAL A 355 0.69 -2.37 1.10
CA VAL A 355 1.44 -2.66 -0.14
C VAL A 355 1.31 -4.14 -0.50
N LEU A 356 1.43 -4.48 -1.78
CA LEU A 356 1.37 -5.83 -2.31
C LEU A 356 2.75 -6.32 -2.74
N THR A 357 3.28 -7.28 -1.98
CA THR A 357 4.44 -8.07 -2.39
C THR A 357 3.95 -9.40 -2.97
N THR A 358 4.41 -10.55 -2.46
CA THR A 358 3.80 -11.86 -2.74
C THR A 358 2.46 -12.02 -2.01
N ARG A 359 2.32 -11.33 -0.87
CA ARG A 359 1.10 -11.16 -0.07
C ARG A 359 1.01 -9.70 0.42
N PRO A 360 -0.17 -9.22 0.83
CA PRO A 360 -0.32 -7.86 1.34
C PRO A 360 0.43 -7.67 2.67
N ILE A 361 1.22 -6.60 2.73
CA ILE A 361 1.72 -6.02 3.97
C ILE A 361 0.74 -4.94 4.37
N VAL A 362 0.16 -5.05 5.57
CA VAL A 362 -0.76 -4.03 6.11
C VAL A 362 -0.33 -3.65 7.50
N GLN A 363 0.08 -2.39 7.67
CA GLN A 363 0.59 -1.89 8.95
C GLN A 363 -0.28 -0.73 9.45
N ARG A 364 -0.50 -0.70 10.77
CA ARG A 364 -1.24 0.38 11.43
C ARG A 364 -0.32 1.58 11.58
N LEU A 365 -0.75 2.71 11.03
CA LEU A 365 -0.03 3.99 11.08
C LEU A 365 -0.62 4.93 12.14
N SER A 366 -1.78 4.59 12.69
CA SER A 366 -2.35 5.27 13.86
C SER A 366 -2.95 4.25 14.84
N ASP A 367 -3.10 4.68 16.09
CA ASP A 367 -4.03 4.04 17.02
C ASP A 367 -5.49 4.17 16.54
N TYR A 368 -6.40 3.51 17.25
CA TYR A 368 -7.83 3.84 17.15
C TYR A 368 -8.10 5.23 17.77
N LEU A 369 -8.25 6.22 16.90
CA LEU A 369 -8.59 7.58 17.24
C LEU A 369 -10.07 7.71 17.58
N TRP A 370 -10.35 8.48 18.63
CA TRP A 370 -11.70 8.81 19.07
C TRP A 370 -12.25 10.02 18.29
N LEU A 371 -13.38 9.84 17.61
CA LEU A 371 -14.13 10.85 16.85
C LEU A 371 -15.36 11.34 17.60
N GLY A 372 -15.37 11.29 18.93
CA GLY A 372 -16.46 11.77 19.77
C GLY A 372 -16.12 13.04 20.54
N ASN A 373 -17.15 13.83 20.87
CA ASN A 373 -17.05 14.97 21.78
C ASN A 373 -17.32 14.52 23.21
N SER A 374 -16.27 14.18 23.95
CA SER A 374 -16.39 13.73 25.35
C SER A 374 -16.31 14.86 26.36
N ARG A 375 -15.77 16.02 25.99
CA ARG A 375 -15.54 17.17 26.88
C ARG A 375 -16.16 18.44 26.31
N VAL A 376 -16.53 19.36 27.19
CA VAL A 376 -16.99 20.70 26.82
C VAL A 376 -15.81 21.48 26.23
N MET A 377 -16.00 22.14 25.08
CA MET A 377 -14.97 22.95 24.41
C MET A 377 -13.66 22.19 24.13
N ASP A 378 -13.75 20.95 23.64
CA ASP A 378 -12.58 20.09 23.37
C ASP A 378 -11.86 20.42 22.04
N GLU A 379 -11.38 21.65 21.90
CA GLU A 379 -10.63 22.08 20.71
C GLU A 379 -9.34 21.27 20.53
N ALA A 380 -8.74 20.81 21.62
CA ALA A 380 -7.53 19.99 21.58
C ALA A 380 -7.79 18.66 20.85
N GLN A 381 -8.93 18.01 21.10
CA GLN A 381 -9.31 16.80 20.37
C GLN A 381 -9.51 17.07 18.88
N VAL A 382 -10.19 18.17 18.53
CA VAL A 382 -10.37 18.57 17.11
C VAL A 382 -9.01 18.76 16.44
N LYS A 383 -8.10 19.52 17.06
CA LYS A 383 -6.75 19.77 16.53
C LYS A 383 -5.93 18.49 16.41
N ARG A 384 -6.04 17.57 17.38
CA ARG A 384 -5.37 16.26 17.34
C ARG A 384 -5.84 15.42 16.15
N VAL A 385 -7.15 15.29 15.96
CA VAL A 385 -7.70 14.52 14.83
C VAL A 385 -7.42 15.20 13.49
N ALA A 386 -7.53 16.54 13.44
CA ALA A 386 -7.26 17.32 12.24
C ALA A 386 -5.80 17.18 11.79
N ARG A 387 -4.86 17.05 12.72
CA ARG A 387 -3.44 16.76 12.41
C ARG A 387 -3.29 15.44 11.68
N THR A 388 -3.92 14.37 12.16
CA THR A 388 -3.90 13.07 11.47
C THR A 388 -4.48 13.19 10.06
N PHE A 389 -5.59 13.89 9.90
CA PHE A 389 -6.20 14.08 8.58
C PHE A 389 -5.38 14.97 7.65
N TYR A 390 -4.71 16.00 8.18
CA TYR A 390 -3.78 16.83 7.42
C TYR A 390 -2.59 16.01 6.92
N ALA A 391 -1.97 15.20 7.79
CA ALA A 391 -0.91 14.27 7.41
C ALA A 391 -1.40 13.30 6.31
N LEU A 392 -2.61 12.73 6.48
CA LEU A 392 -3.20 11.82 5.51
C LEU A 392 -3.49 12.51 4.16
N ARG A 393 -3.95 13.77 4.18
CA ARG A 393 -4.16 14.57 2.98
C ARG A 393 -2.87 14.77 2.20
N LYS A 394 -1.77 15.18 2.85
CA LYS A 394 -0.49 15.38 2.16
C LYS A 394 0.07 14.06 1.62
N ALA A 395 -0.02 12.98 2.40
CA ALA A 395 0.45 11.68 1.96
C ALA A 395 -0.37 11.07 0.81
N THR A 396 -1.70 11.26 0.81
CA THR A 396 -2.56 10.84 -0.31
C THR A 396 -2.33 11.71 -1.56
N GLN A 397 -2.00 12.99 -1.41
CA GLN A 397 -1.55 13.82 -2.53
C GLN A 397 -0.24 13.29 -3.14
N THR A 398 0.72 12.86 -2.31
CA THR A 398 1.96 12.21 -2.78
C THR A 398 1.67 10.92 -3.54
N LEU A 399 0.74 10.08 -3.06
CA LEU A 399 0.30 8.89 -3.82
C LEU A 399 -0.40 9.25 -5.14
N LYS A 400 -1.25 10.28 -5.17
CA LYS A 400 -1.86 10.76 -6.43
C LYS A 400 -0.80 11.17 -7.44
N GLN A 401 0.20 11.93 -7.00
CA GLN A 401 1.31 12.34 -7.85
C GLN A 401 2.11 11.13 -8.34
N HIS A 402 2.44 10.19 -7.46
CA HIS A 402 3.09 8.92 -7.83
C HIS A 402 2.33 8.21 -8.95
N TRP A 403 1.02 8.02 -8.80
CA TRP A 403 0.20 7.35 -9.80
C TRP A 403 0.07 8.12 -11.13
N LYS A 404 0.08 9.45 -11.08
CA LYS A 404 0.08 10.33 -12.26
C LYS A 404 1.40 10.26 -13.04
N SER A 405 2.53 10.04 -12.36
CA SER A 405 3.85 9.94 -12.98
C SER A 405 4.38 8.50 -13.04
N PHE A 406 3.55 7.50 -12.72
CA PHE A 406 4.00 6.12 -12.59
C PHE A 406 4.42 5.56 -13.95
N THR A 407 5.62 4.99 -13.99
CA THR A 407 6.19 4.30 -15.16
C THR A 407 6.51 2.85 -14.82
N ARG A 408 6.58 1.99 -15.85
CA ARG A 408 7.04 0.60 -15.67
C ARG A 408 8.44 0.63 -15.07
N PRO A 409 8.69 -0.10 -13.96
CA PRO A 409 10.04 -0.22 -13.46
C PRO A 409 10.86 -1.03 -14.46
N SER A 410 12.12 -0.66 -14.66
CA SER A 410 13.00 -1.42 -15.53
C SER A 410 13.33 -2.78 -14.91
N ILE A 411 13.33 -3.83 -15.73
CA ILE A 411 13.52 -5.21 -15.28
C ILE A 411 14.87 -5.71 -15.78
N VAL A 412 15.73 -6.14 -14.86
CA VAL A 412 16.97 -6.82 -15.23
C VAL A 412 16.69 -8.31 -15.42
N LYS A 413 17.04 -8.85 -16.59
CA LYS A 413 16.87 -10.27 -16.88
C LYS A 413 17.63 -11.14 -15.87
N GLY A 414 16.93 -12.11 -15.27
CA GLY A 414 17.48 -13.05 -14.30
C GLY A 414 17.43 -12.56 -12.85
N PHE A 415 16.98 -11.33 -12.60
CA PHE A 415 16.77 -10.79 -11.26
C PHE A 415 15.29 -10.86 -10.89
N ASP A 416 14.99 -10.85 -9.59
CA ASP A 416 13.62 -10.71 -9.11
C ASP A 416 13.05 -9.34 -9.49
N HIS A 417 11.74 -9.28 -9.77
CA HIS A 417 11.10 -8.03 -10.17
C HIS A 417 11.13 -6.99 -9.04
N PRO A 418 11.51 -5.72 -9.31
CA PRO A 418 11.71 -4.68 -8.29
C PRO A 418 10.48 -4.38 -7.43
N ARG A 419 9.26 -4.62 -7.96
CA ARG A 419 7.99 -4.49 -7.21
C ARG A 419 7.98 -5.18 -5.84
N PHE A 420 8.77 -6.24 -5.65
CA PHE A 420 8.70 -7.07 -4.45
C PHE A 420 9.63 -6.55 -3.34
N PHE A 421 10.42 -5.52 -3.62
CA PHE A 421 11.46 -5.02 -2.73
C PHE A 421 11.16 -3.59 -2.26
N PRO A 422 11.87 -3.12 -1.21
CA PRO A 422 11.92 -1.70 -0.89
C PRO A 422 12.22 -0.81 -2.10
N SER A 423 11.71 0.41 -2.09
CA SER A 423 11.79 1.37 -3.20
C SER A 423 13.15 2.03 -3.40
N PHE A 424 14.14 1.73 -2.55
CA PHE A 424 15.48 2.31 -2.63
C PHE A 424 16.31 1.60 -3.71
N ASP A 425 16.96 2.39 -4.56
CA ASP A 425 17.73 1.91 -5.72
C ASP A 425 19.19 2.40 -5.71
N ARG A 426 19.61 3.07 -4.62
CA ARG A 426 20.94 3.67 -4.52
C ARG A 426 21.43 3.84 -3.08
N PHE A 427 22.75 3.88 -2.93
CA PHE A 427 23.44 4.29 -1.69
C PHE A 427 24.63 5.19 -2.02
N ILE A 428 25.22 5.81 -1.00
CA ILE A 428 26.46 6.59 -1.12
C ILE A 428 27.59 5.69 -0.63
N ASP A 429 28.58 5.46 -1.49
CA ASP A 429 29.78 4.72 -1.12
C ASP A 429 30.63 5.58 -0.16
N GLU A 430 30.87 5.09 1.06
CA GLU A 430 31.56 5.81 2.13
C GLU A 430 33.05 6.03 1.82
N HIS A 431 33.65 5.21 0.95
CA HIS A 431 35.08 5.30 0.62
C HIS A 431 35.33 6.32 -0.48
N THR A 432 34.39 6.45 -1.43
CA THR A 432 34.54 7.30 -2.61
C THR A 432 33.65 8.54 -2.60
N GLY A 433 32.61 8.56 -1.76
CA GLY A 433 31.57 9.61 -1.75
C GLY A 433 30.61 9.55 -2.95
N ASN A 434 30.75 8.56 -3.83
CA ASN A 434 29.97 8.46 -5.05
C ASN A 434 28.59 7.83 -4.79
N VAL A 435 27.59 8.28 -5.53
CA VAL A 435 26.27 7.64 -5.55
C VAL A 435 26.36 6.36 -6.39
N VAL A 436 26.07 5.22 -5.77
CA VAL A 436 26.02 3.91 -6.40
C VAL A 436 24.56 3.52 -6.60
N LYS A 437 24.12 3.40 -7.85
CA LYS A 437 22.82 2.80 -8.21
C LYS A 437 22.94 1.28 -8.26
N PHE A 438 21.87 0.59 -7.88
CA PHE A 438 21.82 -0.87 -7.88
C PHE A 438 20.45 -1.40 -8.33
N ALA A 439 20.43 -2.67 -8.71
CA ALA A 439 19.21 -3.45 -8.90
C ALA A 439 19.19 -4.65 -7.93
N TYR A 440 18.00 -4.92 -7.37
CA TYR A 440 17.77 -6.09 -6.53
C TYR A 440 17.92 -7.37 -7.35
N VAL A 441 18.71 -8.31 -6.85
CA VAL A 441 18.84 -9.66 -7.42
C VAL A 441 17.82 -10.59 -6.78
N LYS A 442 17.86 -10.69 -5.44
CA LYS A 442 16.95 -11.51 -4.63
C LYS A 442 16.97 -11.10 -3.15
N ALA A 443 15.97 -11.53 -2.39
CA ALA A 443 16.03 -11.54 -0.94
C ALA A 443 17.02 -12.61 -0.45
N LEU A 444 17.75 -12.35 0.63
CA LEU A 444 18.68 -13.32 1.22
C LEU A 444 18.01 -14.27 2.23
N GLU A 445 16.77 -13.97 2.63
CA GLU A 445 15.95 -14.84 3.46
C GLU A 445 14.61 -15.10 2.77
N GLU A 446 14.11 -16.34 2.84
CA GLU A 446 12.79 -16.72 2.31
C GLU A 446 11.65 -16.41 3.30
N ALA A 447 11.80 -15.36 4.11
CA ALA A 447 10.81 -14.92 5.09
C ALA A 447 10.14 -13.61 4.66
N PRO A 448 8.84 -13.40 4.92
CA PRO A 448 8.17 -12.12 4.66
C PRO A 448 8.77 -10.94 5.44
N SER A 449 9.44 -11.23 6.55
CA SER A 449 10.14 -10.30 7.44
C SER A 449 11.55 -9.92 6.96
N CYS A 450 12.00 -10.46 5.82
CA CYS A 450 13.35 -10.22 5.28
C CYS A 450 13.63 -8.73 5.05
N VAL A 451 14.74 -8.25 5.60
CA VAL A 451 15.25 -6.88 5.42
C VAL A 451 16.63 -6.82 4.75
N THR A 452 17.13 -7.97 4.28
CA THR A 452 18.48 -8.14 3.76
C THR A 452 18.44 -8.68 2.33
N PHE A 453 19.03 -7.95 1.38
CA PHE A 453 18.85 -8.19 -0.05
C PHE A 453 20.20 -8.24 -0.77
N LEU A 454 20.32 -9.15 -1.72
CA LEU A 454 21.44 -9.19 -2.66
C LEU A 454 21.15 -8.22 -3.80
N VAL A 455 22.13 -7.38 -4.14
CA VAL A 455 22.02 -6.41 -5.22
C VAL A 455 23.25 -6.44 -6.12
N LYS A 456 23.10 -5.93 -7.34
CA LYS A 456 24.20 -5.67 -8.28
C LYS A 456 24.23 -4.21 -8.67
N LYS A 457 25.43 -3.66 -8.81
CA LYS A 457 25.64 -2.28 -9.27
C LYS A 457 25.16 -2.12 -10.71
N LEU A 458 24.53 -0.99 -10.98
CA LEU A 458 24.20 -0.57 -12.34
C LEU A 458 25.33 0.30 -12.89
N LEU A 459 25.64 0.14 -14.18
CA LEU A 459 26.54 1.03 -14.89
C LEU A 459 25.91 2.42 -14.96
N ALA A 460 26.76 3.45 -14.87
CA ALA A 460 26.31 4.81 -15.11
C ALA A 460 25.91 4.90 -16.59
N VAL A 461 24.65 5.23 -16.85
CA VAL A 461 24.20 5.57 -18.20
C VAL A 461 24.80 6.94 -18.51
N GLU A 462 25.82 6.97 -19.38
CA GLU A 462 26.21 8.23 -20.04
C GLU A 462 24.99 8.72 -20.82
N ALA A 463 24.68 10.02 -20.76
CA ALA A 463 23.49 10.59 -21.38
C ALA A 463 23.36 10.09 -22.83
N PRO A 464 22.14 9.69 -23.28
CA PRO A 464 21.98 9.05 -24.57
C PRO A 464 22.53 9.96 -25.68
N SER A 465 23.52 9.47 -26.42
CA SER A 465 23.82 10.00 -27.75
C SER A 465 22.57 9.79 -28.60
N ALA A 466 22.05 10.86 -29.20
CA ALA A 466 20.91 10.81 -30.09
C ALA A 466 21.20 9.87 -31.29
N SER A 467 20.81 8.61 -31.16
CA SER A 467 20.71 7.66 -32.27
C SER A 467 19.30 7.09 -32.28
N GLU A 468 18.63 7.30 -33.41
CA GLU A 468 17.22 7.03 -33.69
C GLU A 468 16.97 5.55 -34.09
N ASP A 469 17.41 4.60 -33.28
CA ASP A 469 17.06 3.17 -33.49
C ASP A 469 16.09 2.73 -32.38
N GLU A 470 14.80 2.69 -32.71
CA GLU A 470 13.65 2.55 -31.79
C GLU A 470 13.36 1.12 -31.27
N ASP A 471 14.30 0.16 -31.33
CA ASP A 471 14.00 -1.26 -31.01
C ASP A 471 14.99 -1.96 -30.04
N GLU A 472 15.91 -1.25 -29.37
CA GLU A 472 16.65 -1.83 -28.24
C GLU A 472 15.97 -1.45 -26.91
N ASP A 473 15.35 -2.43 -26.26
CA ASP A 473 14.82 -2.29 -24.90
C ASP A 473 15.85 -1.58 -24.00
N ASP A 474 15.49 -0.43 -23.44
CA ASP A 474 16.25 0.39 -22.48
C ASP A 474 16.37 -0.35 -21.11
N HIS A 475 16.97 -1.53 -21.13
CA HIS A 475 17.22 -2.34 -19.95
C HIS A 475 18.45 -1.80 -19.23
N PRO A 476 18.36 -1.49 -17.93
CA PRO A 476 19.48 -0.97 -17.17
C PRO A 476 20.65 -1.96 -17.22
N THR A 477 21.80 -1.48 -17.66
CA THR A 477 22.98 -2.32 -17.83
C THR A 477 23.63 -2.59 -16.48
N VAL A 478 23.63 -3.86 -16.06
CA VAL A 478 24.32 -4.30 -14.84
C VAL A 478 25.82 -4.30 -15.09
N ASP A 479 26.58 -3.82 -14.11
CA ASP A 479 28.02 -3.98 -14.05
C ASP A 479 28.34 -5.45 -13.73
N LYS A 480 28.54 -6.28 -14.76
CA LYS A 480 28.78 -7.72 -14.61
C LYS A 480 30.09 -8.03 -13.87
N ASP A 481 31.05 -7.12 -13.95
CA ASP A 481 32.35 -7.25 -13.30
C ASP A 481 32.32 -6.73 -11.85
N SER A 482 31.26 -6.03 -11.45
CA SER A 482 31.07 -5.60 -10.06
C SER A 482 30.85 -6.77 -9.11
N SER A 483 31.50 -6.67 -7.94
CA SER A 483 31.21 -7.53 -6.80
C SER A 483 29.74 -7.39 -6.37
N SER A 484 29.16 -8.49 -5.90
CA SER A 484 27.81 -8.45 -5.34
C SER A 484 27.81 -7.66 -4.03
N ILE A 485 26.69 -6.97 -3.76
CA ILE A 485 26.53 -6.10 -2.59
C ILE A 485 25.33 -6.60 -1.80
N VAL A 486 25.41 -6.51 -0.48
CA VAL A 486 24.28 -6.74 0.42
C VAL A 486 23.73 -5.39 0.86
N ILE A 487 22.43 -5.18 0.62
CA ILE A 487 21.66 -4.07 1.18
C ILE A 487 20.85 -4.57 2.36
N LYS A 488 20.98 -3.93 3.52
CA LYS A 488 20.21 -4.24 4.72
C LYS A 488 19.48 -2.99 5.22
N PHE A 489 18.21 -3.13 5.57
CA PHE A 489 17.44 -2.08 6.24
C PHE A 489 17.27 -2.43 7.71
N ILE A 490 17.77 -1.59 8.61
CA ILE A 490 17.78 -1.91 10.03
C ILE A 490 17.64 -0.65 10.89
N ARG A 491 17.04 -0.79 12.08
CA ARG A 491 16.85 0.30 13.04
C ARG A 491 18.03 0.52 13.99
N ARG A 492 18.82 -0.53 14.20
CA ARG A 492 19.96 -0.53 15.12
C ARG A 492 21.13 -1.22 14.49
N TYR A 493 22.29 -0.58 14.55
CA TYR A 493 23.50 -1.11 13.97
C TYR A 493 24.73 -0.49 14.61
N ASN A 494 25.74 -1.31 14.93
CA ASN A 494 27.02 -0.80 15.42
C ASN A 494 28.00 -0.58 14.25
N LYS A 495 28.00 0.62 13.68
CA LYS A 495 28.84 0.98 12.52
C LYS A 495 30.32 0.87 12.87
N GLU A 496 30.72 1.38 14.03
CA GLU A 496 32.10 1.47 14.49
C GLU A 496 32.71 0.08 14.66
N ALA A 497 32.02 -0.83 15.35
CA ALA A 497 32.48 -2.21 15.51
C ALA A 497 32.57 -2.95 14.16
N HIS A 498 31.63 -2.73 13.25
CA HIS A 498 31.69 -3.33 11.91
C HIS A 498 32.92 -2.82 11.14
N LEU A 499 33.17 -1.51 11.13
CA LEU A 499 34.35 -0.94 10.46
C LEU A 499 35.66 -1.54 11.00
N ILE A 500 35.81 -1.60 12.33
CA ILE A 500 37.00 -2.20 12.99
C ILE A 500 37.17 -3.66 12.57
N MET A 501 36.09 -4.45 12.59
CA MET A 501 36.16 -5.87 12.22
C MET A 501 36.42 -6.07 10.72
N GLY A 502 35.88 -5.20 9.87
CA GLY A 502 36.12 -5.19 8.43
C GLY A 502 37.59 -4.92 8.09
N GLU A 503 38.21 -3.93 8.73
CA GLU A 503 39.65 -3.62 8.58
C GLU A 503 40.55 -4.80 8.97
N LYS A 504 40.12 -5.59 9.96
CA LYS A 504 40.85 -6.78 10.43
C LYS A 504 40.53 -8.04 9.64
N GLY A 505 39.62 -7.98 8.66
CA GLY A 505 39.21 -9.12 7.84
C GLY A 505 38.27 -10.11 8.53
N TYR A 506 37.68 -9.74 9.67
CA TYR A 506 36.71 -10.56 10.43
C TYR A 506 35.26 -10.17 10.16
N ALA A 507 35.01 -9.24 9.23
CA ALA A 507 33.70 -8.88 8.70
C ALA A 507 33.85 -8.49 7.22
N PRO A 508 32.77 -8.55 6.41
CA PRO A 508 32.78 -7.91 5.09
C PRO A 508 33.07 -6.41 5.23
N LYS A 509 33.57 -5.76 4.17
CA LYS A 509 33.70 -4.30 4.24
C LYS A 509 32.34 -3.65 4.19
N LEU A 510 32.14 -2.67 5.06
CA LEU A 510 31.03 -1.74 4.97
C LEU A 510 31.27 -0.77 3.79
N LEU A 511 30.35 -0.71 2.85
CA LEU A 511 30.40 0.12 1.65
C LEU A 511 29.60 1.41 1.80
N GLY A 512 28.49 1.38 2.53
CA GLY A 512 27.61 2.54 2.73
C GLY A 512 26.79 2.45 4.01
N TYR A 513 26.55 3.59 4.65
CA TYR A 513 25.71 3.69 5.84
C TYR A 513 24.91 5.00 5.79
N ARG A 514 23.59 4.92 5.75
CA ARG A 514 22.72 6.08 5.58
C ARG A 514 21.54 6.04 6.55
N SER A 515 21.50 6.98 7.50
CA SER A 515 20.36 7.19 8.39
C SER A 515 19.21 7.81 7.60
N LEU A 516 18.12 7.06 7.40
CA LEU A 516 16.95 7.54 6.65
C LEU A 516 16.11 8.51 7.50
N GLY A 517 16.16 8.33 8.82
CA GLY A 517 15.49 9.19 9.79
C GLY A 517 15.97 10.64 9.81
N GLU A 518 17.26 10.85 9.57
CA GLU A 518 17.86 12.18 9.47
C GLU A 518 17.37 12.95 8.25
N GLU A 519 17.00 12.25 7.18
CA GLU A 519 16.47 12.87 5.95
C GLU A 519 14.98 13.16 6.04
N SER A 520 14.24 12.26 6.67
CA SER A 520 12.82 12.44 6.95
C SER A 520 12.48 11.75 8.27
N PRO A 521 11.97 12.51 9.27
CA PRO A 521 11.60 11.97 10.58
C PRO A 521 10.63 10.78 10.54
N GLY A 522 9.94 10.60 9.41
CA GLY A 522 9.02 9.50 9.14
C GLY A 522 9.66 8.12 9.01
N TYR A 523 10.96 8.06 8.74
CA TYR A 523 11.72 6.81 8.76
C TYR A 523 12.25 6.44 10.15
N GLU A 524 12.08 7.34 11.13
CA GLU A 524 12.50 7.14 12.52
C GLU A 524 13.99 6.81 12.67
N ASP A 525 14.34 5.61 13.12
CA ASP A 525 15.71 5.13 13.30
C ASP A 525 16.15 4.18 12.17
N LEU A 526 15.37 4.04 11.10
CA LEU A 526 15.73 3.20 9.96
C LEU A 526 17.00 3.69 9.26
N THR A 527 17.87 2.73 8.98
CA THR A 527 19.15 2.92 8.31
C THR A 527 19.23 1.99 7.11
N LEU A 528 19.74 2.50 5.99
CA LEU A 528 20.17 1.71 4.83
C LEU A 528 21.67 1.43 4.97
N LEU A 529 22.01 0.15 4.99
CA LEU A 529 23.38 -0.37 5.01
C LEU A 529 23.72 -1.01 3.66
N ALA A 530 24.92 -0.75 3.15
CA ALA A 530 25.51 -1.47 2.03
C ALA A 530 26.83 -2.09 2.47
N MET A 531 27.04 -3.39 2.23
CA MET A 531 28.30 -4.09 2.54
C MET A 531 28.66 -5.10 1.46
N GLU A 532 29.92 -5.52 1.43
CA GLU A 532 30.37 -6.58 0.52
C GLU A 532 29.59 -7.87 0.74
N TYR A 533 29.23 -8.55 -0.35
CA TYR A 533 28.73 -9.92 -0.26
C TYR A 533 29.89 -10.89 0.04
N VAL A 534 29.69 -11.76 1.03
CA VAL A 534 30.67 -12.78 1.40
C VAL A 534 30.42 -14.04 0.58
N GLU A 535 31.35 -14.39 -0.31
CA GLU A 535 31.35 -15.65 -1.04
C GLU A 535 31.71 -16.81 -0.10
N GLY A 536 30.69 -17.47 0.45
CA GLY A 536 30.84 -18.52 1.43
C GLY A 536 29.51 -19.13 1.85
N GLN A 537 29.51 -19.84 2.97
CA GLN A 537 28.30 -20.39 3.59
C GLN A 537 28.27 -19.97 5.05
N THR A 538 27.06 -19.78 5.60
CA THR A 538 26.92 -19.64 7.05
C THR A 538 27.39 -20.94 7.72
N LEU A 539 27.82 -20.86 8.98
CA LEU A 539 28.13 -22.08 9.73
C LEU A 539 26.90 -22.97 9.89
N PHE A 540 25.69 -22.40 9.82
CA PHE A 540 24.44 -23.15 9.86
C PHE A 540 24.26 -23.97 8.58
N ASP A 541 24.44 -23.38 7.41
CA ASP A 541 24.27 -24.11 6.15
C ASP A 541 25.37 -25.15 5.94
N ARG A 542 26.61 -24.81 6.31
CA ARG A 542 27.78 -25.69 6.09
C ARG A 542 27.82 -26.87 7.06
N TYR A 543 27.55 -26.64 8.34
CA TYR A 543 27.75 -27.64 9.39
C TYR A 543 26.48 -28.02 10.14
N GLN A 544 25.37 -27.30 9.95
CA GLN A 544 24.10 -27.54 10.64
C GLN A 544 24.28 -27.63 12.16
N ASN A 545 24.04 -28.80 12.75
CA ASN A 545 24.23 -29.09 14.18
C ASN A 545 25.50 -29.92 14.47
N GLN A 546 26.34 -30.16 13.46
CA GLN A 546 27.58 -30.93 13.62
C GLN A 546 28.64 -30.13 14.39
N LYS A 547 29.60 -30.83 14.98
CA LYS A 547 30.74 -30.18 15.65
C LYS A 547 31.54 -29.34 14.64
N LEU A 548 31.84 -28.10 15.01
CA LEU A 548 32.67 -27.23 14.19
C LEU A 548 34.12 -27.75 14.18
N PRO A 549 34.81 -27.71 13.03
CA PRO A 549 36.24 -27.93 12.96
C PRO A 549 37.01 -26.99 13.90
N VAL A 550 38.14 -27.46 14.42
CA VAL A 550 38.93 -26.72 15.43
C VAL A 550 39.37 -25.36 14.90
N HIS A 551 39.87 -25.29 13.67
CA HIS A 551 40.32 -24.03 13.05
C HIS A 551 39.20 -23.02 12.84
N ILE A 552 37.99 -23.47 12.49
CA ILE A 552 36.81 -22.59 12.38
C ILE A 552 36.45 -22.04 13.77
N LYS A 553 36.42 -22.90 14.80
CA LYS A 553 36.12 -22.48 16.17
C LYS A 553 37.17 -21.50 16.70
N ASP A 554 38.44 -21.72 16.39
CA ASP A 554 39.53 -20.82 16.78
C ASP A 554 39.47 -19.50 16.00
N GLY A 555 39.08 -19.52 14.72
CA GLY A 555 38.78 -18.31 13.95
C GLY A 555 37.67 -17.46 14.56
N VAL A 556 36.57 -18.09 15.02
CA VAL A 556 35.50 -17.38 15.75
C VAL A 556 36.02 -16.79 17.06
N LYS A 557 36.78 -17.55 17.85
CA LYS A 557 37.36 -17.04 19.10
C LYS A 557 38.25 -15.83 18.87
N GLU A 558 39.06 -15.87 17.82
CA GLU A 558 39.97 -14.78 17.48
C GLU A 558 39.20 -13.53 17.02
N ALA A 559 38.17 -13.69 16.17
CA ALA A 559 37.28 -12.59 15.79
C ALA A 559 36.65 -11.94 17.03
N LEU A 560 36.12 -12.74 17.96
CA LEU A 560 35.54 -12.24 19.20
C LEU A 560 36.57 -11.59 20.12
N ARG A 561 37.82 -12.09 20.16
CA ARG A 561 38.91 -11.47 20.91
C ARG A 561 39.20 -10.07 20.37
N VAL A 562 39.35 -9.93 19.06
CA VAL A 562 39.58 -8.63 18.40
C VAL A 562 38.44 -7.66 18.70
N LEU A 563 37.19 -8.10 18.60
CA LEU A 563 36.02 -7.28 18.92
C LEU A 563 36.01 -6.85 20.40
N ASN A 564 36.30 -7.79 21.30
CA ASN A 564 36.36 -7.52 22.73
C ASN A 564 37.50 -6.55 23.07
N ASP A 565 38.68 -6.69 22.46
CA ASP A 565 39.83 -5.81 22.68
C ASP A 565 39.52 -4.37 22.21
N ALA A 566 38.65 -4.23 21.21
CA ALA A 566 38.10 -2.95 20.76
C ALA A 566 36.98 -2.38 21.67
N GLY A 567 36.59 -3.08 22.74
CA GLY A 567 35.60 -2.59 23.71
C GLY A 567 34.15 -3.00 23.44
N TYR A 568 33.90 -3.89 22.49
CA TYR A 568 32.56 -4.31 22.08
C TYR A 568 32.22 -5.76 22.49
N ILE A 569 30.93 -6.08 22.47
CA ILE A 569 30.35 -7.40 22.74
C ILE A 569 29.50 -7.81 21.55
N PHE A 570 29.67 -9.03 21.06
CA PHE A 570 28.82 -9.67 20.06
C PHE A 570 27.68 -10.44 20.75
N ALA A 571 26.51 -9.81 20.85
CA ALA A 571 25.40 -10.32 21.66
C ALA A 571 24.40 -11.22 20.92
N ASP A 572 24.62 -11.50 19.64
CA ASP A 572 23.79 -12.43 18.85
C ASP A 572 24.68 -13.46 18.14
N LEU A 573 25.60 -14.09 18.89
CA LEU A 573 26.48 -15.12 18.35
C LEU A 573 25.70 -16.42 18.12
N ARG A 574 25.49 -16.74 16.85
CA ARG A 574 24.85 -17.97 16.38
C ARG A 574 25.36 -18.35 15.01
N ARG A 575 25.21 -19.62 14.64
CA ARG A 575 25.73 -20.18 13.39
C ARG A 575 25.26 -19.43 12.12
N PRO A 576 24.02 -18.92 12.03
CA PRO A 576 23.60 -18.09 10.90
C PRO A 576 24.34 -16.76 10.77
N ASN A 577 24.85 -16.20 11.87
CA ASN A 577 25.50 -14.87 11.88
C ASN A 577 27.02 -14.94 11.66
N VAL A 578 27.54 -16.13 11.32
CA VAL A 578 28.96 -16.39 11.07
C VAL A 578 29.12 -17.07 9.72
N MET A 579 29.89 -16.45 8.83
CA MET A 579 30.25 -16.98 7.51
C MET A 579 31.60 -17.68 7.57
N ALA A 580 31.70 -18.79 6.85
CA ALA A 580 32.97 -19.40 6.48
C ALA A 580 33.14 -19.31 4.96
N THR A 581 34.19 -18.64 4.51
CA THR A 581 34.54 -18.54 3.10
C THR A 581 35.06 -19.87 2.56
N SER A 582 35.35 -19.95 1.27
CA SER A 582 35.97 -21.12 0.64
C SER A 582 37.41 -21.37 1.11
N ASP A 583 38.14 -20.32 1.48
CA ASP A 583 39.46 -20.39 2.11
C ASP A 583 39.41 -20.53 3.64
N GLU A 584 38.25 -20.93 4.18
CA GLU A 584 37.99 -21.19 5.59
C GLU A 584 38.24 -20.00 6.53
N LYS A 585 38.23 -18.78 6.00
CA LYS A 585 38.21 -17.56 6.80
C LYS A 585 36.83 -17.36 7.42
N VAL A 586 36.84 -16.95 8.68
CA VAL A 586 35.64 -16.67 9.46
C VAL A 586 35.33 -15.18 9.40
N GLN A 587 34.09 -14.85 9.05
CA GLN A 587 33.58 -13.48 9.10
C GLN A 587 32.27 -13.41 9.87
N LEU A 588 32.17 -12.44 10.79
CA LEU A 588 30.92 -12.05 11.44
C LEU A 588 30.15 -11.14 10.49
N ILE A 589 28.84 -11.37 10.32
CA ILE A 589 28.04 -10.66 9.31
C ILE A 589 26.87 -9.85 9.87
N ASP A 590 26.56 -9.99 11.16
CA ASP A 590 25.41 -9.33 11.78
C ASP A 590 25.82 -8.50 13.01
N PHE A 591 25.81 -7.17 12.86
CA PHE A 591 26.25 -6.21 13.89
C PHE A 591 25.09 -5.46 14.55
N ASP A 592 23.84 -5.91 14.34
CA ASP A 592 22.63 -5.24 14.85
C ASP A 592 22.60 -5.18 16.39
N TRP A 593 23.13 -6.23 17.03
CA TRP A 593 23.14 -6.42 18.48
C TRP A 593 24.53 -6.25 19.10
N VAL A 594 25.50 -5.74 18.33
CA VAL A 594 26.83 -5.45 18.87
C VAL A 594 26.76 -4.18 19.72
N CYS A 595 27.30 -4.22 20.94
CA CYS A 595 27.25 -3.10 21.87
C CYS A 595 28.58 -2.88 22.58
N GLU A 596 28.78 -1.68 23.11
CA GLU A 596 29.91 -1.39 24.01
C GLU A 596 29.75 -2.18 25.31
N LYS A 597 30.88 -2.62 25.91
CA LYS A 597 30.89 -3.44 27.14
C LYS A 597 30.13 -2.82 28.31
N ASP A 598 30.19 -1.50 28.44
CA ASP A 598 29.57 -0.73 29.53
C ASP A 598 28.46 0.22 29.00
N GLY A 599 28.00 0.02 27.75
CA GLY A 599 27.04 0.90 27.10
C GLY A 599 25.58 0.75 27.57
N GLY A 600 25.30 -0.21 28.47
CA GLY A 600 23.96 -0.41 29.05
C GLY A 600 22.89 -0.90 28.06
N MET A 601 23.28 -1.35 26.86
CA MET A 601 22.35 -1.86 25.85
C MET A 601 21.63 -3.11 26.35
N ARG A 602 20.35 -3.23 26.00
CA ARG A 602 19.46 -4.31 26.46
C ARG A 602 18.95 -5.13 25.29
N TYR A 603 18.71 -6.41 25.53
CA TYR A 603 17.98 -7.28 24.60
C TYR A 603 16.58 -6.74 24.30
N PRO A 604 16.00 -7.04 23.13
CA PRO A 604 14.65 -6.61 22.81
C PRO A 604 13.63 -7.30 23.71
N PHE A 605 12.43 -6.72 23.78
CA PHE A 605 11.26 -7.46 24.19
C PHE A 605 10.92 -8.53 23.14
N HIS A 606 10.39 -9.67 23.56
CA HIS A 606 10.13 -10.83 22.71
C HIS A 606 11.41 -11.46 22.14
N LEU A 607 12.45 -11.58 22.99
CA LEU A 607 13.67 -12.29 22.62
C LEU A 607 13.31 -13.72 22.19
N SER A 608 13.87 -14.17 21.06
CA SER A 608 13.56 -15.49 20.52
C SER A 608 14.00 -16.59 21.51
N GLU A 609 13.30 -17.73 21.49
CA GLU A 609 13.61 -18.84 22.38
C GLU A 609 15.04 -19.37 22.15
N ASP A 610 15.52 -19.37 20.89
CA ASP A 610 16.90 -19.73 20.55
C ASP A 610 17.90 -18.75 21.19
N ALA A 611 17.68 -17.44 21.03
CA ALA A 611 18.54 -16.43 21.62
C ALA A 611 18.54 -16.51 23.16
N ARG A 612 17.38 -16.71 23.78
CA ARG A 612 17.25 -16.91 25.24
C ARG A 612 18.01 -18.15 25.72
N LYS A 613 17.87 -19.30 25.04
CA LYS A 613 18.59 -20.54 25.40
C LYS A 613 20.11 -20.36 25.32
N ARG A 614 20.61 -19.81 24.21
CA ARG A 614 22.05 -19.64 23.96
C ARG A 614 22.69 -18.60 24.87
N SER A 615 22.06 -17.43 25.04
CA SER A 615 22.59 -16.35 25.89
C SER A 615 22.38 -16.61 27.37
N GLY A 616 21.29 -17.28 27.74
CA GLY A 616 20.77 -17.32 29.11
C GLY A 616 20.18 -16.00 29.59
N ALA A 617 19.91 -15.05 28.68
CA ALA A 617 19.38 -13.74 28.99
C ALA A 617 17.85 -13.71 28.86
N GLU A 618 17.22 -12.84 29.65
CA GLU A 618 15.79 -12.56 29.58
C GLU A 618 15.50 -11.30 28.73
N ASP A 619 14.21 -11.11 28.44
CA ASP A 619 13.74 -9.91 27.75
C ASP A 619 14.19 -8.65 28.49
N ASN A 620 14.70 -7.67 27.74
CA ASN A 620 15.17 -6.38 28.28
C ASN A 620 16.31 -6.47 29.32
N GLU A 621 16.97 -7.62 29.44
CA GLU A 621 18.18 -7.76 30.24
C GLU A 621 19.36 -7.02 29.59
N VAL A 622 20.26 -6.48 30.40
CA VAL A 622 21.48 -5.82 29.92
C VAL A 622 22.39 -6.85 29.25
N ILE A 623 22.89 -6.52 28.06
CA ILE A 623 23.84 -7.35 27.33
C ILE A 623 25.17 -7.36 28.08
N THR A 624 25.75 -8.54 28.28
CA THR A 624 27.01 -8.71 29.01
C THR A 624 27.94 -9.68 28.29
N LEU A 625 29.24 -9.60 28.60
CA LEU A 625 30.25 -10.52 28.08
C LEU A 625 29.95 -11.99 28.44
N LYS A 626 29.28 -12.21 29.59
CA LYS A 626 28.84 -13.55 30.02
C LYS A 626 27.87 -14.17 29.02
N HIS A 627 26.97 -13.38 28.43
CA HIS A 627 26.03 -13.85 27.41
C HIS A 627 26.78 -14.33 26.15
N GLN A 628 27.71 -13.51 25.63
CA GLN A 628 28.56 -13.88 24.49
C GLN A 628 29.38 -15.15 24.77
N GLN A 629 29.98 -15.25 25.96
CA GLN A 629 30.77 -16.44 26.35
C GLN A 629 29.91 -17.70 26.42
N LYS A 630 28.66 -17.59 26.86
CA LYS A 630 27.72 -18.73 26.87
C LYS A 630 27.36 -19.13 25.43
N MET A 631 27.03 -18.16 24.57
CA MET A 631 26.76 -18.42 23.16
C MET A 631 27.94 -19.11 22.46
N LEU A 632 29.19 -18.69 22.75
CA LEU A 632 30.39 -19.31 22.19
C LEU A 632 30.61 -20.76 22.64
N LYS A 633 30.15 -21.12 23.84
CA LYS A 633 30.19 -22.51 24.33
C LYS A 633 29.16 -23.38 23.60
N GLU A 634 28.00 -22.82 23.28
CA GLU A 634 26.90 -23.47 22.55
C GLU A 634 27.10 -23.52 21.02
N LEU A 635 28.10 -22.79 20.50
CA LEU A 635 28.48 -22.77 19.09
C LEU A 635 29.31 -24.01 18.71
#